data_AF-A0ABC8JY06-F1
#
_entry.id   AF-A0ABC8JY06-F1
#
_cell.length_a   1.000
_cell.length_b   1.000
_cell.length_c   1.000
_cell.angle_alpha   90.00
_cell.angle_beta   90.00
_cell.angle_gamma   90.00
#
_symmetry.space_group_name_H-M   'P 1'
#
loop_
_entity.id
_entity.type
_entity.pdbx_description
1 polymer ?
#
loop_
_entity_poly.entity_id
_entity_poly.type
_entity_poly.pdbx_seq_one_letter_code
_entity_poly.pdbx_strand_id
1 'polypeptide(L)'
;MRYTLLLHSHVDYVRLIFKRHPDIAVEFRAKNQHLRNTCMDFLLSLIDTLCQSLEELSSEDLREADVALTYWKDAGCKVDWLEKKLDHMKVRKETEQFCLARLQEMEDSLLK
;
A
#
# COMPACT_ATOMS: atom_id res chain seq x y z
N MET A 1 1.74 -28.21 -4.59
CA MET A 1 0.41 -27.86 -4.05
C MET A 1 0.36 -26.54 -3.28
N ARG A 2 1.41 -26.12 -2.54
CA ARG A 2 1.39 -24.81 -1.83
C ARG A 2 1.32 -23.58 -2.75
N TYR A 3 2.01 -23.58 -3.88
CA TYR A 3 2.00 -22.47 -4.85
C TYR A 3 0.63 -22.23 -5.50
N THR A 4 -0.18 -23.28 -5.69
CA THR A 4 -1.47 -23.19 -6.38
C THR A 4 -2.55 -22.53 -5.51
N LEU A 5 -2.48 -22.71 -4.19
CA LEU A 5 -3.41 -22.11 -3.22
C LEU A 5 -3.12 -20.61 -3.03
N LEU A 6 -1.83 -20.23 -2.99
CA LEU A 6 -1.42 -18.81 -2.90
C LEU A 6 -1.88 -18.01 -4.12
N LEU A 7 -1.81 -18.63 -5.31
CA LEU A 7 -2.28 -18.03 -6.56
C LEU A 7 -3.80 -17.87 -6.59
N HIS A 8 -4.55 -18.85 -6.05
CA HIS A 8 -6.01 -18.75 -5.94
C HIS A 8 -6.40 -17.60 -5.01
N SER A 9 -5.74 -17.47 -3.85
CA SER A 9 -5.97 -16.36 -2.93
C SER A 9 -5.64 -14.99 -3.53
N HIS A 10 -4.55 -14.88 -4.31
CA HIS A 10 -4.22 -13.62 -5.00
C HIS A 10 -5.27 -13.28 -6.07
N VAL A 11 -5.69 -14.26 -6.87
CA VAL A 11 -6.71 -14.05 -7.91
C VAL A 11 -8.04 -13.62 -7.30
N ASP A 12 -8.45 -14.22 -6.18
CA ASP A 12 -9.68 -13.85 -5.48
C ASP A 12 -9.58 -12.46 -4.85
N TYR A 13 -8.40 -12.10 -4.33
CA TYR A 13 -8.15 -10.77 -3.77
C TYR A 13 -8.18 -9.68 -4.86
N VAL A 14 -7.53 -9.90 -6.00
CA VAL A 14 -7.59 -9.00 -7.16
C VAL A 14 -9.04 -8.86 -7.66
N ARG A 15 -9.79 -9.97 -7.74
CA ARG A 15 -11.22 -9.92 -8.11
C ARG A 15 -12.03 -9.09 -7.13
N LEU A 16 -11.76 -9.20 -5.83
CA LEU A 16 -12.44 -8.40 -4.81
C LEU A 16 -12.11 -6.92 -4.92
N ILE A 17 -10.84 -6.58 -5.19
CA ILE A 17 -10.41 -5.20 -5.43
C ILE A 17 -11.18 -4.64 -6.62
N PHE A 18 -11.21 -5.33 -7.76
CA PHE A 18 -11.96 -4.88 -8.94
C PHE A 18 -13.46 -4.82 -8.73
N LYS A 19 -14.02 -5.67 -7.87
CA LYS A 19 -15.43 -5.59 -7.51
C LYS A 19 -15.75 -4.32 -6.69
N ARG A 20 -14.83 -3.89 -5.83
CA ARG A 20 -14.96 -2.67 -5.01
C ARG A 20 -14.54 -1.40 -5.76
N HIS A 21 -13.58 -1.54 -6.66
CA HIS A 21 -12.91 -0.48 -7.43
C HIS A 21 -12.85 -0.88 -8.91
N PRO A 22 -14.01 -0.91 -9.60
CA PRO A 22 -14.09 -1.35 -11.00
C PRO A 22 -13.37 -0.40 -11.97
N ASP A 23 -13.19 0.85 -11.57
CA ASP A 23 -12.42 1.87 -12.26
C ASP A 23 -10.96 1.44 -12.54
N ILE A 24 -10.32 0.72 -11.61
CA ILE A 24 -8.97 0.17 -11.84
C ILE A 24 -9.02 -0.86 -12.99
N ALA A 25 -10.06 -1.68 -13.06
CA ALA A 25 -10.18 -2.72 -14.08
C ALA A 25 -10.46 -2.15 -15.49
N VAL A 26 -11.13 -1.00 -15.57
CA VAL A 26 -11.52 -0.37 -16.84
C VAL A 26 -10.31 0.22 -17.57
N GLU A 27 -9.38 0.83 -16.83
CA GLU A 27 -8.19 1.47 -17.38
C GLU A 27 -7.11 0.44 -17.76
N PHE A 28 -7.18 -0.76 -17.18
CA PHE A 28 -6.30 -1.89 -17.49
C PHE A 28 -6.59 -2.62 -18.80
N ARG A 29 -6.77 -1.88 -19.89
CA ARG A 29 -6.99 -2.47 -21.21
C ARG A 29 -5.69 -2.82 -21.96
N ALA A 30 -4.66 -3.24 -21.22
CA ALA A 30 -3.41 -3.71 -21.82
C ALA A 30 -3.66 -5.03 -22.58
N LYS A 31 -3.43 -5.01 -23.90
CA LYS A 31 -3.55 -6.21 -24.77
C LYS A 31 -2.51 -7.29 -24.43
N ASN A 32 -1.39 -6.88 -23.84
CA ASN A 32 -0.29 -7.77 -23.50
C ASN A 32 -0.54 -8.40 -22.11
N GLN A 33 -0.56 -9.73 -22.06
CA GLN A 33 -0.79 -10.50 -20.84
C GLN A 33 0.34 -10.33 -19.82
N HIS A 34 1.60 -10.23 -20.25
CA HIS A 34 2.72 -10.00 -19.35
C HIS A 34 2.62 -8.63 -18.67
N LEU A 35 2.33 -7.58 -19.43
CA LEU A 35 2.11 -6.25 -18.86
C LEU A 35 0.96 -6.25 -17.85
N ARG A 36 -0.17 -6.92 -18.17
CA ARG A 36 -1.26 -7.09 -17.22
C ARG A 36 -0.80 -7.75 -15.92
N ASN A 37 -0.09 -8.87 -16.02
CA ASN A 37 0.37 -9.60 -14.83
C ASN A 37 1.34 -8.75 -14.00
N THR A 38 2.36 -8.17 -14.61
CA THR A 38 3.34 -7.32 -13.92
C THR A 38 2.67 -6.13 -13.23
N CYS A 39 1.70 -5.50 -13.88
CA CYS A 39 0.95 -4.42 -13.27
C CYS A 39 0.07 -4.89 -12.10
N MET A 40 -0.56 -6.06 -12.20
CA MET A 40 -1.32 -6.64 -11.08
C MET A 40 -0.41 -6.99 -9.90
N ASP A 41 0.74 -7.60 -10.18
CA ASP A 41 1.74 -7.95 -9.16
C ASP A 41 2.25 -6.69 -8.45
N PHE A 42 2.43 -5.59 -9.20
CA PHE A 42 2.82 -4.29 -8.64
C PHE A 42 1.71 -3.68 -7.77
N LEU A 43 0.44 -3.73 -8.22
CA LEU A 43 -0.70 -3.26 -7.44
C LEU A 43 -0.87 -4.06 -6.14
N LEU A 44 -0.73 -5.38 -6.21
CA LEU A 44 -0.80 -6.25 -5.04
C LEU A 44 0.31 -5.94 -4.05
N SER A 45 1.55 -5.79 -4.52
CA SER A 45 2.68 -5.40 -3.68
C SER A 45 2.43 -4.09 -2.94
N LEU A 46 1.88 -3.08 -3.63
CA LEU A 46 1.52 -1.81 -3.02
C LEU A 46 0.45 -1.95 -1.94
N ILE A 47 -0.59 -2.76 -2.21
CA ILE A 47 -1.65 -3.01 -1.23
C ILE A 47 -1.11 -3.75 -0.01
N ASP A 48 -0.25 -4.74 -0.22
CA ASP A 48 0.39 -5.52 0.83
C ASP A 48 1.25 -4.60 1.71
N THR A 49 2.09 -3.74 1.12
CA THR A 49 2.83 -2.70 1.86
C THR A 49 1.88 -1.84 2.69
N LEU A 50 0.80 -1.33 2.10
CA LEU A 50 -0.18 -0.52 2.82
C LEU A 50 -1.03 -1.31 3.84
N CYS A 51 -0.90 -2.63 3.92
CA CYS A 51 -1.55 -3.47 4.93
C CYS A 51 -0.60 -3.90 6.05
N GLN A 52 0.71 -3.64 5.93
CA GLN A 52 1.68 -3.91 6.98
C GLN A 52 1.42 -3.06 8.23
N SER A 53 1.99 -3.49 9.36
CA SER A 53 1.92 -2.73 10.59
C SER A 53 2.70 -1.41 10.47
N LEU A 54 2.31 -0.42 11.27
CA LEU A 54 2.95 0.90 11.25
C LEU A 54 4.42 0.85 11.68
N GLU A 55 4.73 -0.10 12.56
CA GLU A 55 6.08 -0.39 13.08
C GLU A 55 7.00 -0.98 12.01
N GLU A 56 6.47 -1.87 11.17
CA GLU A 56 7.22 -2.51 10.08
C GLU A 56 7.44 -1.57 8.89
N LEU A 57 6.52 -0.63 8.69
CA LEU A 57 6.62 0.33 7.60
C LEU A 57 7.69 1.35 7.89
N SER A 58 8.66 1.49 7.00
CA SER A 58 9.65 2.56 7.04
C SER A 58 9.11 3.84 6.38
N SER A 59 9.78 4.98 6.61
CA SER A 59 9.41 6.24 5.94
C SER A 59 9.73 6.17 4.45
N GLU A 60 10.70 5.32 4.07
CA GLU A 60 11.04 5.04 2.68
C GLU A 60 9.92 4.26 2.00
N ASP A 61 9.36 3.22 2.64
CA ASP A 61 8.25 2.44 2.07
C ASP A 61 7.02 3.32 1.78
N LEU A 62 6.72 4.28 2.67
CA LEU A 62 5.64 5.25 2.44
C LEU A 62 5.93 6.19 1.28
N ARG A 63 7.21 6.55 1.05
CA ARG A 63 7.65 7.38 -0.08
C ARG A 63 7.60 6.61 -1.39
N GLU A 64 8.06 5.37 -1.40
CA GLU A 64 7.97 4.48 -2.56
C GLU A 64 6.52 4.21 -2.94
N ALA A 65 5.63 4.02 -1.95
CA ALA A 65 4.20 3.90 -2.17
C ALA A 65 3.59 5.16 -2.82
N ASP A 66 4.03 6.34 -2.42
CA ASP A 66 3.61 7.62 -3.00
C ASP A 66 3.99 7.75 -4.48
N VAL A 67 5.25 7.40 -4.78
CA VAL A 67 5.77 7.35 -6.15
C VAL A 67 5.01 6.32 -6.98
N ALA A 68 4.75 5.13 -6.44
CA ALA A 68 3.96 4.09 -7.09
C ALA A 68 2.55 4.59 -7.44
N LEU A 69 1.87 5.27 -6.52
CA LEU A 69 0.53 5.83 -6.74
C LEU A 69 0.52 6.92 -7.80
N THR A 70 1.59 7.72 -7.89
CA THR A 70 1.75 8.71 -8.95
C THR A 70 1.78 8.04 -10.33
N TYR A 71 2.58 6.97 -10.50
CA TYR A 71 2.58 6.20 -11.75
C TYR A 71 1.22 5.63 -12.12
N TRP A 72 0.46 5.17 -11.12
CA TRP A 72 -0.89 4.67 -11.32
C TRP A 72 -1.85 5.74 -11.85
N LYS A 73 -1.77 6.95 -11.29
CA LYS A 73 -2.58 8.09 -11.75
C LYS A 73 -2.19 8.57 -13.12
N ASP A 74 -0.91 8.62 -13.42
CA ASP A 74 -0.40 8.99 -14.74
C ASP A 74 -0.82 7.97 -15.81
N ALA A 75 -0.99 6.70 -15.42
CA ALA A 75 -1.57 5.67 -16.27
C ALA A 75 -3.11 5.77 -16.42
N GLY A 76 -3.75 6.79 -15.84
CA GLY A 76 -5.19 7.03 -15.87
C GLY A 76 -5.99 6.22 -14.84
N CYS A 77 -5.34 5.39 -14.02
CA CYS A 77 -6.03 4.59 -13.02
C CYS A 77 -6.51 5.46 -11.86
N LYS A 78 -7.75 5.25 -11.45
CA LYS A 78 -8.32 5.90 -10.26
C LYS A 78 -7.89 5.14 -9.01
N VAL A 79 -6.90 5.69 -8.30
CA VAL A 79 -6.32 5.11 -7.08
C VAL A 79 -6.52 6.00 -5.85
N ASP A 80 -7.48 6.93 -5.87
CA ASP A 80 -7.77 7.88 -4.78
C ASP A 80 -7.99 7.19 -3.42
N TRP A 81 -8.52 5.97 -3.42
CA TRP A 81 -8.74 5.19 -2.20
C TRP A 81 -7.43 4.68 -1.58
N LEU A 82 -6.42 4.38 -2.40
CA LEU A 82 -5.07 4.04 -1.94
C LEU A 82 -4.32 5.28 -1.47
N GLU A 83 -4.48 6.41 -2.16
CA GLU A 83 -3.92 7.70 -1.72
C GLU A 83 -4.42 8.06 -0.33
N LYS A 84 -5.75 8.04 -0.12
CA LYS A 84 -6.34 8.28 1.21
C LYS A 84 -5.83 7.33 2.27
N LYS A 85 -5.63 6.05 1.92
CA LYS A 85 -5.09 5.07 2.84
C LYS A 85 -3.64 5.38 3.20
N LEU A 86 -2.81 5.73 2.22
CA LEU A 86 -1.42 6.12 2.41
C LEU A 86 -1.31 7.39 3.29
N ASP A 87 -2.12 8.41 3.02
CA ASP A 87 -2.14 9.65 3.81
C ASP A 87 -2.49 9.38 5.27
N HIS A 88 -3.50 8.54 5.52
CA HIS A 88 -3.85 8.12 6.87
C HIS A 88 -2.70 7.38 7.57
N MET A 89 -1.92 6.60 6.83
CA MET A 89 -0.75 5.88 7.38
C MET A 89 0.40 6.85 7.71
N LYS A 90 0.67 7.83 6.85
CA LYS A 90 1.65 8.89 7.12
C LYS A 90 1.31 9.65 8.42
N VAL A 91 0.06 10.11 8.56
CA VAL A 91 -0.41 10.83 9.76
C VAL A 91 -0.28 9.97 11.02
N ARG A 92 -0.67 8.69 10.94
CA ARG A 92 -0.53 7.77 12.09
C ARG A 92 0.91 7.59 12.50
N LYS A 93 1.81 7.46 11.52
CA LYS A 93 3.24 7.25 11.77
C LYS A 93 3.90 8.47 12.42
N GLU A 94 3.57 9.67 11.94
CA GLU A 94 4.02 10.91 12.57
C GLU A 94 3.51 11.02 14.02
N THR A 95 2.26 10.62 14.26
CA THR A 95 1.67 10.62 15.61
C THR A 95 2.37 9.64 16.54
N GLU A 96 2.67 8.43 16.06
CA GLU A 96 3.42 7.42 16.81
C GLU A 96 4.82 7.91 17.17
N GLN A 97 5.57 8.45 16.20
CA GLN A 97 6.89 9.01 16.41
C GLN A 97 6.87 10.16 17.44
N PHE A 98 5.87 11.05 17.35
CA PHE A 98 5.68 12.11 18.33
C PHE A 98 5.40 11.56 19.74
N CYS A 99 4.55 10.54 19.85
CA CYS A 99 4.24 9.92 21.14
C CYS A 99 5.47 9.23 21.75
N LEU A 100 6.25 8.51 20.93
CA LEU A 100 7.49 7.85 21.35
C LEU A 100 8.54 8.86 21.82
N ALA A 101 8.74 9.95 21.06
CA ALA A 101 9.67 11.00 21.46
C ALA A 101 9.29 11.61 22.83
N ARG A 102 8.00 11.89 23.04
CA ARG A 102 7.51 12.43 24.31
C ARG A 102 7.65 11.45 25.47
N LEU A 103 7.42 10.15 25.24
CA LEU A 103 7.65 9.11 26.26
C LEU A 103 9.13 9.05 26.65
N GLN A 104 10.02 9.11 25.65
CA GLN A 104 11.45 9.07 25.88
C GLN A 104 11.95 10.31 26.65
N GLU A 105 11.43 11.50 26.36
CA GLU A 105 11.71 12.72 27.15
C GLU A 105 11.27 12.57 28.61
N MET A 106 10.10 11.96 28.86
CA MET A 106 9.62 11.69 30.21
C MET A 106 10.52 10.69 30.94
N GLU A 107 10.93 9.60 30.29
CA GLU A 107 11.84 8.60 30.86
C GLU A 107 13.21 9.21 31.22
N ASP A 108 13.78 10.02 30.32
CA ASP A 108 15.05 10.72 30.56
C ASP A 108 14.98 11.70 31.73
N SER A 109 13.81 12.33 31.95
CA SER A 109 13.58 13.22 33.08
C SER A 109 13.46 12.51 34.43
N LEU A 110 13.06 11.23 34.44
CA LEU A 110 12.96 10.40 35.64
C LEU A 110 14.29 9.72 36.01
N LEU A 111 15.21 9.59 35.04
CA LEU A 111 16.54 9.01 35.22
C LEU A 111 17.62 10.05 35.57
N LYS A 112 17.25 11.33 35.65
CA LYS A 112 18.09 12.45 36.12
C LYS A 112 17.86 12.76 37.59
#